data_AF-A0A060W8R9-F1
#
_entry.id   AF-A0A060W8R9-F1
#
_cell.length_a   1.000
_cell.length_b   1.000
_cell.length_c   1.000
_cell.angle_alpha   90.00
_cell.angle_beta   90.00
_cell.angle_gamma   90.00
#
_symmetry.space_group_name_H-M   'P 1'
#
loop_
_entity.id
_entity.type
_entity.pdbx_description
1 polymer ?
#
loop_
_entity_poly.entity_id
_entity_poly.type
_entity_poly.pdbx_seq_one_letter_code
_entity_poly.pdbx_strand_id
1 'polypeptide(L)'
;MYYYRGSGLSQPASTGRPMGRHTIGPASSGLGMNVYYTNSHQLHLGVLSPTIDDDDNKCLVDVNNRPRLLECSYATAKRMKLAWLFTQGGSIENMNSKRCLELVENGETEFGYQLAIQKCSGQKWTITNLLSTYTLQ
;
A
#
# COMPACT_ATOMS: atom_id res chain seq x y z
N MET A 1 9.51 0.22 -8.36
CA MET A 1 9.89 1.26 -7.38
C MET A 1 8.64 2.08 -7.09
N TYR A 2 8.15 2.09 -5.85
CA TYR A 2 6.92 2.81 -5.48
C TYR A 2 7.26 4.20 -4.97
N TYR A 3 6.55 5.21 -5.44
CA TYR A 3 6.80 6.60 -5.09
C TYR A 3 5.56 7.27 -4.51
N TYR A 4 5.81 8.08 -3.48
CA TYR A 4 4.86 8.94 -2.82
C TYR A 4 4.72 10.25 -3.61
N ARG A 5 3.49 10.71 -3.83
CA ARG A 5 3.21 12.07 -4.30
C ARG A 5 2.41 12.79 -3.22
N GLY A 6 3.10 13.53 -2.37
CA GLY A 6 2.47 14.37 -1.35
C GLY A 6 1.73 15.54 -2.01
N SER A 7 0.43 15.64 -1.78
CA SER A 7 -0.31 16.88 -2.00
C SER A 7 -0.50 17.59 -0.67
N GLY A 8 0.06 18.80 -0.57
CA GLY A 8 -0.31 19.82 0.43
C GLY A 8 0.57 19.88 1.66
N LEU A 9 1.27 21.01 1.81
CA LEU A 9 2.10 21.37 2.95
C LEU A 9 1.33 21.36 4.28
N SER A 10 2.00 20.89 5.34
CA SER A 10 1.99 21.59 6.64
C SER A 10 3.28 21.28 7.40
N GLN A 11 4.17 22.28 7.51
CA GLN A 11 5.19 22.38 8.55
C GLN A 11 4.87 23.64 9.39
N PRO A 12 5.39 23.80 10.62
CA PRO A 12 5.87 22.79 11.57
C PRO A 12 5.24 22.98 12.97
N ALA A 13 5.27 21.95 13.82
CA ALA A 13 5.28 22.17 15.27
C ALA A 13 6.05 21.07 15.98
N SER A 14 6.99 21.53 16.79
CA SER A 14 7.75 20.82 17.81
C SER A 14 6.94 19.80 18.61
N THR A 15 7.62 18.73 19.03
CA THR A 15 7.22 17.81 20.11
C THR A 15 5.86 17.13 19.93
N GLY A 16 5.84 16.09 19.10
CA GLY A 16 4.72 15.14 18.99
C GLY A 16 4.61 14.62 17.57
N ARG A 17 4.80 13.31 17.33
CA ARG A 17 4.68 12.71 15.98
C ARG A 17 3.29 13.04 15.40
N PRO A 18 3.19 13.83 14.32
CA PRO A 18 1.91 14.01 13.65
C PRO A 18 1.55 12.69 12.98
N MET A 19 0.37 12.13 13.26
CA MET A 19 -0.21 11.07 12.43
C MET A 19 -0.56 11.68 11.08
N GLY A 20 0.35 11.59 10.12
CA GLY A 20 0.12 12.08 8.75
C GLY A 20 -1.02 11.31 8.08
N ARG A 21 -1.83 12.02 7.30
CA ARG A 21 -2.72 11.39 6.31
C ARG A 21 -1.89 11.12 5.06
N HIS A 22 -1.84 9.86 4.64
CA HIS A 22 -1.04 9.43 3.50
C HIS A 22 -1.93 8.91 2.37
N THR A 23 -1.54 9.17 1.12
CA THR A 23 -2.28 8.75 -0.07
C THR A 23 -1.44 7.80 -0.90
N ILE A 24 -2.00 6.66 -1.28
CA ILE A 24 -1.42 5.73 -2.25
C ILE A 24 -2.17 5.94 -3.58
N GLY A 25 -1.43 6.26 -4.65
CA GLY A 25 -2.01 6.52 -5.96
C GLY A 25 -0.94 6.69 -7.06
N PRO A 26 -1.36 6.88 -8.33
CA PRO A 26 -0.44 6.99 -9.46
C PRO A 26 0.39 8.28 -9.37
N ALA A 27 1.65 8.12 -9.02
CA ALA A 27 2.78 8.39 -9.90
C ALA A 27 2.60 9.35 -11.12
N SER A 28 3.14 10.58 -11.08
CA SER A 28 3.07 11.58 -12.18
C SER A 28 3.82 11.22 -13.47
N SER A 29 4.69 10.23 -13.46
CA SER A 29 5.66 9.99 -14.52
C SER A 29 5.31 8.73 -15.32
N GLY A 30 4.45 8.91 -16.33
CA GLY A 30 4.43 8.19 -17.61
C GLY A 30 4.22 6.67 -17.66
N LEU A 31 4.36 5.95 -16.55
CA LEU A 31 4.17 4.49 -16.46
C LEU A 31 3.31 4.24 -15.22
N GLY A 32 2.00 4.07 -15.46
CA GLY A 32 0.96 4.04 -14.44
C GLY A 32 1.03 2.82 -13.55
N MET A 33 1.82 2.89 -12.47
CA MET A 33 1.71 1.97 -11.35
C MET A 33 0.48 2.34 -10.54
N ASN A 34 -0.54 1.49 -10.59
CA ASN A 34 -1.76 1.67 -9.83
C ASN A 34 -1.77 0.75 -8.61
N VAL A 35 -2.58 1.11 -7.62
CA VAL A 35 -2.80 0.28 -6.44
C VAL A 35 -4.29 -0.01 -6.32
N TYR A 36 -4.63 -1.29 -6.22
CA TYR A 36 -6.00 -1.75 -6.09
C TYR A 36 -6.18 -2.49 -4.77
N TYR A 37 -7.20 -2.11 -4.02
CA TYR A 37 -7.66 -2.90 -2.90
C TYR A 37 -8.88 -3.71 -3.31
N THR A 38 -8.80 -5.03 -3.18
CA THR A 38 -9.84 -5.94 -3.66
C THR A 38 -10.73 -6.45 -2.52
N ASN A 39 -11.91 -6.97 -2.86
CA ASN A 39 -12.83 -7.60 -1.90
C ASN A 39 -12.22 -8.84 -1.21
N SER A 40 -11.16 -9.41 -1.79
CA SER A 40 -10.37 -10.49 -1.17
C SER A 40 -9.35 -9.98 -0.15
N HIS A 41 -9.43 -8.71 0.24
CA HIS A 41 -8.51 -8.03 1.16
C HIS A 41 -7.06 -7.99 0.66
N GLN A 42 -6.84 -7.92 -0.64
CA GLN A 42 -5.50 -7.90 -1.22
C GLN A 42 -5.19 -6.52 -1.79
N LEU A 43 -3.94 -6.08 -1.62
CA LEU A 43 -3.39 -4.87 -2.25
C LEU A 43 -2.59 -5.30 -3.48
N HIS A 44 -3.13 -5.05 -4.68
CA HIS A 44 -2.48 -5.33 -5.95
C HIS A 44 -1.76 -4.07 -6.43
N LEU A 45 -0.58 -4.23 -7.04
CA LEU A 45 0.22 -3.12 -7.52
C LEU A 45 0.75 -3.42 -8.92
N GLY A 46 0.35 -2.63 -9.91
CA GLY A 46 0.68 -2.91 -11.31
C GLY A 46 -0.04 -2.00 -12.30
N VAL A 47 0.21 -2.22 -13.59
CA VAL A 47 -0.54 -1.60 -14.68
C VAL A 47 -1.88 -2.33 -14.81
N LEU A 48 -2.94 -1.64 -15.24
CA LEU A 48 -4.14 -2.35 -15.72
C LEU A 48 -3.88 -2.79 -17.14
N SER A 49 -3.42 -4.03 -17.31
CA SER A 49 -3.33 -4.63 -18.61
C SER A 49 -4.60 -5.46 -18.89
N PRO A 50 -5.10 -5.46 -20.15
CA PRO A 50 -6.13 -6.39 -20.56
C PRO A 50 -5.63 -7.84 -20.62
N THR A 51 -4.32 -8.07 -20.56
CA THR A 51 -3.71 -9.39 -20.43
C THR A 51 -3.36 -9.65 -18.96
N ILE A 52 -3.56 -10.89 -18.48
CA ILE A 52 -3.00 -11.32 -17.19
C ILE A 52 -1.66 -11.96 -17.52
N ASP A 53 -0.58 -11.20 -17.49
CA ASP A 53 0.78 -11.75 -17.49
C ASP A 53 1.40 -11.66 -16.07
N ASP A 54 2.58 -12.27 -15.91
CA ASP A 54 3.24 -12.40 -14.61
C ASP A 54 3.55 -11.03 -13.95
N ASP A 55 3.64 -9.95 -14.73
CA ASP A 55 3.95 -8.60 -14.24
C ASP A 55 2.71 -7.83 -13.80
N ASP A 56 1.52 -8.21 -14.29
CA ASP A 56 0.24 -7.60 -13.93
C ASP A 56 -0.38 -8.16 -12.64
N ASN A 57 0.06 -9.35 -12.19
CA ASN A 57 -0.50 -10.05 -11.03
C ASN A 57 0.36 -9.91 -9.75
N LYS A 58 0.89 -8.72 -9.44
CA LYS A 58 1.68 -8.53 -8.19
C LYS A 58 0.81 -8.05 -7.02
N CYS A 59 0.97 -8.70 -5.87
CA CYS A 59 0.34 -8.35 -4.60
C CYS A 59 1.38 -7.90 -3.56
N LEU A 60 0.97 -7.00 -2.65
CA LEU A 60 1.74 -6.68 -1.46
C LEU A 60 1.67 -7.85 -0.47
N VAL A 61 2.84 -8.37 -0.09
CA VAL A 61 2.99 -9.50 0.83
C VAL A 61 3.91 -9.11 1.98
N ASP A 62 3.50 -9.46 3.21
CA ASP A 62 4.36 -9.45 4.38
C ASP A 62 5.27 -10.69 4.36
N VAL A 63 6.55 -10.49 4.05
CA VAL A 63 7.58 -11.52 4.11
C VAL A 63 8.51 -11.21 5.28
N ASN A 64 8.24 -11.84 6.43
CA ASN A 64 9.03 -11.66 7.66
C ASN A 64 9.14 -10.19 8.09
N ASN A 65 8.01 -9.48 8.14
CA ASN A 65 7.89 -8.06 8.45
C ASN A 65 8.59 -7.14 7.43
N ARG A 66 8.76 -7.62 6.19
CA ARG A 66 9.27 -6.81 5.07
C ARG A 66 8.23 -6.76 3.96
N PRO A 67 7.83 -5.57 3.49
CA PRO A 67 6.88 -5.44 2.40
C PRO A 67 7.55 -5.90 1.10
N ARG A 68 6.95 -6.87 0.40
CA ARG A 68 7.42 -7.39 -0.89
C ARG A 68 6.28 -7.41 -1.89
N LEU A 69 6.64 -7.27 -3.16
CA LEU A 69 5.76 -7.64 -4.25
C LEU A 69 6.06 -9.06 -4.66
N LEU A 70 5.02 -9.88 -4.71
CA LEU A 70 5.10 -11.23 -5.23
C LEU A 70 3.91 -11.46 -6.14
N GLU A 71 4.05 -12.45 -7.01
CA GLU A 71 2.94 -12.91 -7.84
C GLU A 71 1.82 -13.45 -6.94
N CYS A 72 0.59 -12.97 -7.13
CA CYS A 72 -0.52 -13.18 -6.19
C CYS A 72 -0.89 -14.66 -6.10
N SER A 73 -0.83 -15.42 -7.21
CA SER A 73 -1.18 -16.85 -7.19
C SER A 73 -0.12 -17.65 -6.43
N TYR A 74 1.17 -17.36 -6.62
CA TYR A 74 2.25 -17.93 -5.81
C TYR A 74 2.07 -17.62 -4.32
N ALA A 75 1.82 -16.36 -3.97
CA ALA A 75 1.64 -15.96 -2.58
C ALA A 75 0.43 -16.66 -1.94
N THR A 76 -0.66 -16.81 -2.70
CA THR A 76 -1.87 -17.53 -2.27
C THR A 76 -1.59 -19.02 -2.08
N ALA A 77 -0.97 -19.68 -3.06
CA ALA A 77 -0.64 -21.10 -3.02
C ALA A 77 0.30 -21.44 -1.85
N LYS A 78 1.23 -20.54 -1.54
CA LYS A 78 2.15 -20.67 -0.39
C LYS A 78 1.57 -20.16 0.93
N ARG A 79 0.30 -19.73 0.96
CA ARG A 79 -0.39 -19.21 2.16
C ARG A 79 0.40 -18.10 2.84
N MET A 80 1.00 -17.22 2.05
CA MET A 80 1.76 -16.08 2.54
C MET A 80 0.83 -15.02 3.14
N LYS A 81 1.40 -14.03 3.81
CA LYS A 81 0.64 -12.99 4.50
C LYS A 81 0.28 -11.84 3.54
N LEU A 82 -0.62 -12.12 2.59
CA LEU A 82 -1.08 -11.15 1.58
C LEU A 82 -2.43 -10.47 1.88
N ALA A 83 -3.08 -10.82 3.00
CA ALA A 83 -4.37 -10.25 3.39
C ALA A 83 -4.20 -9.01 4.29
N TRP A 84 -4.85 -7.92 3.90
CA TRP A 84 -4.76 -6.60 4.51
C TRP A 84 -6.15 -6.08 4.86
N LEU A 85 -6.37 -5.71 6.11
CA LEU A 85 -7.53 -4.94 6.54
C LEU A 85 -7.29 -3.46 6.21
N PHE A 86 -8.19 -2.85 5.45
CA PHE A 86 -8.11 -1.44 5.07
C PHE A 86 -9.50 -0.82 4.99
N THR A 87 -9.60 0.43 5.46
CA THR A 87 -10.73 1.33 5.23
C THR A 87 -10.20 2.73 4.94
N GLN A 88 -10.95 3.53 4.18
CA GLN A 88 -10.52 4.89 3.84
C GLN A 88 -10.27 5.74 5.09
N GLY A 89 -9.09 6.35 5.17
CA GLY A 89 -8.66 7.12 6.34
C GLY A 89 -8.28 6.27 7.55
N GLY A 90 -8.22 4.94 7.41
CA GLY A 90 -7.80 3.98 8.42
C GLY A 90 -6.36 3.50 8.22
N SER A 91 -5.94 2.54 9.05
CA SER A 91 -4.67 1.84 8.87
C SER A 91 -4.75 0.83 7.72
N ILE A 92 -3.58 0.41 7.23
CA ILE A 92 -3.42 -0.79 6.40
C ILE A 92 -2.79 -1.85 7.30
N GLU A 93 -3.58 -2.79 7.83
CA GLU A 93 -3.14 -3.80 8.78
C GLU A 93 -3.08 -5.18 8.13
N ASN A 94 -1.96 -5.90 8.27
CA ASN A 94 -1.89 -7.29 7.84
C ASN A 94 -2.72 -8.18 8.77
N MET A 95 -3.69 -8.91 8.21
CA MET A 95 -4.63 -9.70 8.99
C MET A 95 -3.96 -10.85 9.75
N ASN A 96 -2.82 -11.36 9.25
CA ASN A 96 -2.08 -12.46 9.85
C ASN A 96 -1.06 -11.98 10.89
N SER A 97 -0.20 -11.02 10.56
CA SER A 97 0.85 -10.54 11.48
C SER A 97 0.39 -9.49 12.48
N LYS A 98 -0.81 -8.90 12.29
CA LYS A 98 -1.35 -7.81 13.12
C LYS A 98 -0.41 -6.58 13.16
N ARG A 99 0.37 -6.40 12.09
CA ARG A 99 1.28 -5.27 11.88
C ARG A 99 0.74 -4.37 10.79
N CYS A 100 1.05 -3.09 10.87
CA CYS A 100 0.61 -2.11 9.90
C CYS A 100 1.70 -1.81 8.87
N LEU A 101 1.27 -1.49 7.65
CA LEU A 101 2.09 -0.81 6.67
C LEU A 101 2.21 0.67 7.08
N GLU A 102 3.43 1.11 7.32
CA GLU A 102 3.75 2.43 7.88
C GLU A 102 4.82 3.09 7.00
N LEU A 103 4.71 4.40 6.81
CA LEU A 103 5.76 5.23 6.25
C LEU A 103 6.72 5.61 7.38
N VAL A 104 7.99 5.27 7.24
CA VAL A 104 9.02 5.59 8.22
C VAL A 104 10.12 6.41 7.58
N GLU A 105 10.70 7.33 8.34
CA GLU A 105 11.90 8.06 7.91
C GLU A 105 13.06 7.08 7.72
N ASN A 106 13.78 7.23 6.63
CA ASN A 106 15.02 6.53 6.35
C ASN A 106 15.95 7.45 5.54
N GLY A 107 16.91 8.07 6.23
CA GLY A 107 17.90 8.97 5.63
C GLY A 107 18.87 8.30 4.65
N GLU A 108 18.89 6.97 4.56
CA GLU A 108 19.68 6.23 3.57
C GLU A 108 18.98 6.11 2.21
N THR A 109 17.68 6.40 2.14
CA THR A 109 16.91 6.37 0.90
C THR A 109 16.92 7.74 0.22
N GLU A 110 16.86 7.75 -1.12
CA GLU A 110 16.87 8.98 -1.94
C GLU A 110 15.79 9.99 -1.52
N PHE A 111 14.66 9.52 -0.99
CA PHE A 111 13.52 10.35 -0.61
C PHE A 111 13.40 10.56 0.92
N GLY A 112 14.31 10.01 1.73
CA GLY A 112 14.27 10.13 3.18
C GLY A 112 13.18 9.31 3.88
N TYR A 113 12.42 8.48 3.15
CA TYR A 113 11.34 7.66 3.69
C TYR A 113 11.27 6.29 3.00
N GLN A 114 10.75 5.30 3.72
CA GLN A 114 10.47 3.96 3.20
C GLN A 114 9.18 3.39 3.79
N LEU A 115 8.59 2.41 3.10
CA LEU A 115 7.52 1.60 3.65
C LEU A 115 8.10 0.51 4.55
N ALA A 116 7.51 0.34 5.72
CA ALA A 116 7.87 -0.71 6.68
C ALA A 116 6.62 -1.41 7.20
N ILE A 117 6.76 -2.69 7.56
CA ILE A 117 5.72 -3.44 8.25
C ILE A 117 6.07 -3.49 9.73
N GLN A 118 5.39 -2.68 10.54
CA GLN A 118 5.72 -2.51 11.95
C GLN A 118 4.51 -2.44 12.87
N LYS A 119 4.75 -2.23 14.18
CA LYS A 119 3.65 -1.98 15.12
C LYS A 119 2.86 -0.77 14.64
N CYS A 120 1.54 -0.90 14.63
CA CYS A 120 0.65 0.16 14.20
C CYS A 120 0.87 1.43 15.02
N SER A 121 1.15 2.53 14.32
CA SER A 121 1.41 3.84 14.93
C SER A 121 0.22 4.80 14.84
N GLY A 122 -0.86 4.35 14.19
CA GLY A 122 -2.06 5.15 13.93
C GLY A 122 -2.02 5.93 12.62
N GLN A 123 -1.05 5.65 11.74
CA GLN A 123 -1.03 6.25 10.40
C GLN A 123 -2.31 5.94 9.63
N LYS A 124 -2.78 6.96 8.91
CA LYS A 124 -4.04 6.92 8.18
C LYS A 124 -3.76 6.97 6.69
N TRP A 125 -4.32 6.02 5.96
CA TRP A 125 -4.10 5.84 4.54
C TRP A 125 -5.37 6.07 3.74
N THR A 126 -5.21 6.60 2.53
CA THR A 126 -6.29 6.76 1.55
C THR A 126 -5.80 6.16 0.23
N ILE A 127 -6.63 5.34 -0.41
CA ILE A 127 -6.38 4.85 -1.77
C ILE A 127 -7.31 5.64 -2.70
N THR A 128 -6.73 6.32 -3.69
CA THR A 128 -7.51 7.08 -4.68
C THR A 128 -8.02 6.16 -5.80
N ASN A 129 -8.97 6.66 -6.62
CA ASN A 129 -9.55 5.91 -7.74
C ASN A 129 -10.24 4.59 -7.32
N LEU A 130 -11.23 4.70 -6.43
CA LEU A 130 -12.05 3.58 -6.00
C LEU A 130 -12.87 2.99 -7.16
N LEU A 131 -12.61 1.72 -7.49
CA LEU A 131 -13.46 0.94 -8.37
C LEU A 131 -14.59 0.33 -7.54
N SER A 132 -15.79 0.90 -7.64
CA SER A 132 -16.99 0.32 -7.03
C SER A 132 -17.58 -0.71 -7.99
N THR A 133 -17.80 -1.93 -7.54
CA THR A 133 -18.63 -2.88 -8.29
C THR A 133 -20.07 -2.38 -8.22
N TYR A 134 -20.59 -1.81 -9.31
CA TYR A 134 -22.03 -1.59 -9.42
C TYR A 134 -22.70 -2.96 -9.37
N THR A 135 -23.39 -3.24 -8.27
CA THR A 135 -24.35 -4.34 -8.23
C THR A 135 -25.53 -3.87 -9.05
N LEU A 136 -25.70 -4.38 -10.26
CA LEU A 136 -26.97 -4.24 -10.97
C LEU A 136 -28.01 -5.00 -10.14
N GLN A 137 -28.94 -4.24 -9.55
CA GLN A 137 -30.07 -4.74 -8.78
C GLN A 137 -31.29 -4.83 -9.69
#